data_AF-A0A9D9L0U1-F1
#
_entry.id   AF-A0A9D9L0U1-F1
#
_cell.length_a   1.000
_cell.length_b   1.000
_cell.length_c   1.000
_cell.angle_alpha   90.00
_cell.angle_beta   90.00
_cell.angle_gamma   90.00
#
_symmetry.space_group_name_H-M   'P 1'
#
loop_
_entity.id
_entity.type
_entity.pdbx_description
1 polymer ?
#
loop_
_entity_poly.entity_id
_entity_poly.type
_entity_poly.pdbx_seq_one_letter_code
_entity_poly.pdbx_strand_id
1 'polypeptide(L)'
;MKIVKYPSVEAVTEAMKNDEPLLVLISFDGERAAMSQIDDAVSEYMLLKKCGYKDTDIDKFFRIVLDKSGADWTFVCPPDYKNIPYKDKRIEAFYKDGFNVISGFLHDIGYLVGINIPKRYRRHMEVLNNDTY
;
A
#
# COMPACT_ATOMS: atom_id res chain seq x y z
N MET A 1 -13.21 -5.55 -2.85
CA MET A 1 -12.76 -4.34 -2.12
C MET A 1 -13.60 -3.12 -2.50
N LYS A 2 -13.83 -2.14 -1.61
CA LYS A 2 -14.45 -0.84 -1.94
C LYS A 2 -13.36 0.20 -2.20
N ILE A 3 -13.27 0.72 -3.43
CA ILE A 3 -12.22 1.66 -3.84
C ILE A 3 -12.79 3.08 -3.95
N VAL A 4 -12.22 4.01 -3.21
CA VAL A 4 -12.47 5.46 -3.34
C VAL A 4 -11.44 6.02 -4.33
N LYS A 5 -11.93 6.61 -5.42
CA LYS A 5 -11.10 7.28 -6.43
C LYS A 5 -11.17 8.79 -6.23
N TYR A 6 -10.02 9.43 -6.04
CA TYR A 6 -9.90 10.88 -5.87
C TYR A 6 -9.07 11.49 -7.01
N PRO A 7 -9.40 12.70 -7.51
CA PRO A 7 -10.52 13.56 -7.11
C PRO A 7 -11.88 13.06 -7.62
N SER A 8 -11.89 12.23 -8.67
CA SER A 8 -13.09 11.58 -9.18
C SER A 8 -12.74 10.23 -9.83
N VAL A 9 -13.77 9.47 -10.19
CA VAL A 9 -13.60 8.21 -10.92
C VAL A 9 -12.97 8.46 -12.29
N GLU A 10 -13.37 9.53 -12.97
CA GLU A 10 -12.92 9.91 -14.31
C GLU A 10 -11.43 10.26 -14.30
N ALA A 11 -11.00 11.15 -13.40
CA ALA A 11 -9.60 11.58 -13.31
C ALA A 11 -8.65 10.40 -13.04
N VAL A 12 -9.01 9.53 -12.10
CA VAL A 12 -8.19 8.33 -11.81
C VAL A 12 -8.20 7.36 -12.99
N THR A 13 -9.33 7.21 -13.68
CA THR A 13 -9.42 6.33 -14.85
C THR A 13 -8.60 6.88 -16.03
N GLU A 14 -8.51 8.20 -16.18
CA GLU A 14 -7.64 8.85 -17.15
C GLU A 14 -6.17 8.63 -16.82
N ALA A 15 -5.76 8.86 -15.57
CA ALA A 15 -4.41 8.57 -15.10
C ALA A 15 -4.00 7.10 -15.35
N MET A 16 -4.90 6.14 -15.05
CA MET A 16 -4.69 4.71 -15.36
C MET A 16 -4.49 4.46 -16.87
N LYS A 17 -5.27 5.12 -17.74
CA LYS A 17 -5.13 4.98 -19.19
C LYS A 17 -3.77 5.51 -19.67
N ASN A 18 -3.38 6.67 -19.16
CA ASN A 18 -2.13 7.35 -19.48
C ASN A 18 -0.89 6.70 -18.85
N ASP A 19 -1.06 5.66 -18.05
CA ASP A 19 0.01 5.00 -17.29
C ASP A 19 0.74 5.97 -16.35
N GLU A 20 -0.02 6.89 -15.77
CA GLU A 20 0.48 7.81 -14.76
C GLU A 20 0.60 7.10 -13.41
N PRO A 21 1.62 7.45 -12.59
CA PRO A 21 1.80 6.85 -11.28
C PRO A 21 0.63 7.17 -10.35
N LEU A 22 0.12 6.13 -9.70
CA LEU A 22 -0.98 6.20 -8.75
C LEU A 22 -0.47 5.98 -7.33
N LEU A 23 -0.90 6.82 -6.40
CA LEU A 23 -0.77 6.58 -4.97
C LEU A 23 -2.00 5.83 -4.47
N VAL A 24 -1.78 4.72 -3.78
CA VAL A 24 -2.86 3.88 -3.23
C VAL A 24 -2.62 3.54 -1.77
N LEU A 25 -3.70 3.64 -0.99
CA LEU A 25 -3.79 3.23 0.40
C LEU A 25 -4.81 2.12 0.50
N ILE A 26 -4.40 0.93 0.94
CA ILE A 26 -5.27 -0.25 1.05
C ILE A 26 -5.39 -0.64 2.52
N SER A 27 -6.59 -0.68 3.08
CA SER A 27 -6.77 -1.05 4.50
C SER A 27 -6.23 -2.47 4.74
N PHE A 28 -5.67 -2.72 5.92
CA PHE A 28 -5.04 -4.02 6.22
C PHE A 28 -5.99 -5.22 6.14
N ASP A 29 -7.29 -4.99 6.31
CA ASP A 29 -8.34 -6.00 6.14
C ASP A 29 -8.70 -6.28 4.67
N GLY A 30 -8.17 -5.49 3.72
CA GLY A 30 -8.47 -5.59 2.30
C GLY A 30 -9.89 -5.15 1.91
N GLU A 31 -10.66 -4.55 2.83
CA GLU A 31 -12.03 -4.16 2.55
C GLU A 31 -12.12 -2.83 1.79
N ARG A 32 -11.15 -1.93 1.98
CA ARG A 32 -11.19 -0.56 1.46
C ARG A 32 -9.87 -0.17 0.83
N ALA A 33 -9.94 0.66 -0.20
CA ALA A 33 -8.79 1.38 -0.72
C ALA A 33 -9.13 2.82 -1.07
N ALA A 34 -8.14 3.69 -1.00
CA ALA A 34 -8.17 5.03 -1.58
C ALA A 34 -7.08 5.12 -2.64
N MET A 35 -7.41 5.64 -3.82
CA MET A 35 -6.50 5.73 -4.97
C MET A 35 -6.63 7.09 -5.64
N SER A 36 -5.49 7.65 -6.03
CA SER A 36 -5.38 8.92 -6.74
C SER A 36 -4.15 8.92 -7.62
N GLN A 37 -4.14 9.76 -8.65
CA GLN A 37 -2.89 10.17 -9.29
C GLN A 37 -1.98 10.82 -8.24
N ILE A 38 -0.66 10.60 -8.33
CA ILE A 38 0.29 10.93 -7.26
C ILE A 38 0.37 12.43 -6.94
N ASP A 39 0.31 13.30 -7.94
CA ASP A 39 0.36 14.76 -7.78
C ASP A 39 -0.96 15.29 -7.20
N ASP A 40 -2.11 14.74 -7.61
CA ASP A 40 -3.42 15.04 -7.03
C ASP A 40 -3.51 14.62 -5.55
N ALA A 41 -2.85 13.51 -5.20
CA ALA A 41 -2.79 13.00 -3.84
C ALA A 41 -1.96 13.92 -2.93
N VAL A 42 -0.89 14.52 -3.46
CA VAL A 42 0.14 15.32 -2.76
C VAL A 42 0.96 14.51 -1.75
N SER A 43 0.32 13.72 -0.89
CA SER A 43 0.95 12.75 0.02
C SER A 43 -0.04 11.70 0.50
N GLU A 44 0.47 10.63 1.10
CA GLU A 44 -0.34 9.55 1.70
C GLU A 44 -1.32 10.09 2.76
N TYR A 45 -0.86 11.01 3.62
CA TYR A 45 -1.70 11.64 4.65
C TYR A 45 -2.77 12.55 4.07
N MET A 46 -2.45 13.26 2.99
CA MET A 46 -3.42 14.13 2.31
C MET A 46 -4.49 13.33 1.60
N LEU A 47 -4.13 12.22 0.95
CA LEU A 47 -5.09 11.31 0.33
C LEU A 47 -6.05 10.71 1.36
N LEU A 48 -5.56 10.27 2.54
CA LEU A 48 -6.44 9.83 3.64
C LEU A 48 -7.48 10.89 4.00
N LYS A 49 -7.03 12.12 4.26
CA LYS A 49 -7.91 13.24 4.64
C LYS A 49 -8.95 13.53 3.56
N LYS A 50 -8.51 13.59 2.29
CA LYS A 50 -9.37 13.82 1.12
C LYS A 50 -10.42 12.71 0.93
N CYS A 51 -10.12 11.49 1.36
CA CYS A 51 -11.04 10.36 1.34
C CYS A 51 -11.84 10.18 2.65
N GLY A 52 -11.78 11.14 3.58
CA GLY A 52 -12.58 11.15 4.82
C GLY A 52 -12.00 10.34 5.98
N TYR A 53 -10.73 9.93 5.90
CA TYR A 53 -10.02 9.24 6.98
C TYR A 53 -9.21 10.20 7.84
N LYS A 54 -8.81 9.76 9.05
CA LYS A 54 -7.88 10.53 9.88
C LYS A 54 -6.46 10.31 9.38
N ASP A 55 -5.58 11.29 9.53
CA ASP A 55 -4.15 11.11 9.27
C ASP A 55 -3.53 10.04 10.17
N THR A 56 -4.00 9.94 11.42
CA THR A 56 -3.59 8.90 12.37
C THR A 56 -3.98 7.48 11.95
N ASP A 57 -4.82 7.32 10.91
CA ASP A 57 -5.16 6.00 10.39
C ASP A 57 -4.09 5.45 9.44
N ILE A 58 -3.01 6.19 9.13
CA ILE A 58 -1.96 5.74 8.19
C ILE A 58 -1.39 4.35 8.52
N ASP A 59 -1.26 4.04 9.81
CA ASP A 59 -0.76 2.75 10.32
C ASP A 59 -1.83 1.65 10.28
N LYS A 60 -2.92 1.86 9.53
CA LYS A 60 -3.96 0.86 9.23
C LYS A 60 -4.04 0.54 7.74
N PHE A 61 -3.14 1.11 6.93
CA PHE A 61 -3.13 0.96 5.48
C PHE A 61 -1.76 0.49 4.95
N PHE A 62 -1.79 -0.46 4.02
CA PHE A 62 -0.70 -0.68 3.09
C PHE A 62 -0.62 0.48 2.11
N ARG A 63 0.59 0.86 1.75
CA ARG A 63 0.89 2.05 0.96
C ARG A 63 1.70 1.67 -0.26
N ILE A 64 1.15 1.88 -1.44
CA ILE A 64 1.84 1.57 -2.68
C ILE A 64 1.81 2.75 -3.63
N VAL A 65 2.86 2.88 -4.43
CA VAL A 65 2.85 3.66 -5.66
C VAL A 65 2.91 2.67 -6.81
N LEU A 66 2.05 2.80 -7.81
CA LEU A 66 2.02 1.85 -8.93
C LEU A 66 1.79 2.50 -10.29
N ASP A 67 2.28 1.84 -11.31
CA ASP A 67 2.01 2.05 -12.74
C ASP A 67 2.08 0.67 -13.45
N LYS A 68 2.07 0.61 -14.78
CA LYS A 68 2.17 -0.66 -15.52
C LYS A 68 3.54 -1.33 -15.43
N SER A 69 4.56 -0.67 -14.88
CA SER A 69 5.89 -1.24 -14.67
C SER A 69 6.02 -2.02 -13.35
N GLY A 70 5.26 -1.65 -12.33
CA GLY A 70 5.41 -2.23 -11.00
C GLY A 70 4.55 -1.56 -9.92
N ALA A 71 4.48 -2.20 -8.76
CA ALA A 71 3.91 -1.63 -7.54
C ALA A 71 4.99 -1.55 -6.46
N ASP A 72 5.42 -0.34 -6.13
CA ASP A 72 6.37 -0.06 -5.06
C ASP A 72 5.65 0.06 -3.72
N TRP A 73 5.91 -0.89 -2.82
CA TRP A 73 5.35 -0.91 -1.48
C TRP A 73 6.24 -0.17 -0.48
N THR A 74 5.68 0.89 0.13
CA THR A 74 6.21 1.52 1.35
C THR A 74 6.05 0.55 2.53
N PHE A 75 7.05 -0.32 2.70
CA PHE A 75 7.05 -1.36 3.73
C PHE A 75 7.42 -0.77 5.09
N VAL A 76 6.41 -0.36 5.86
CA VAL A 76 6.53 0.14 7.23
C VAL A 76 5.54 -0.60 8.10
N CYS A 77 5.99 -1.66 8.77
CA CYS A 77 5.19 -2.46 9.68
C CYS A 77 4.94 -1.69 11.00
N PRO A 78 3.68 -1.44 11.39
CA PRO A 78 3.36 -0.81 12.67
C PRO A 78 3.86 -1.62 13.87
N PRO A 79 4.20 -0.97 15.01
CA PRO A 79 4.66 -1.65 16.21
C PRO A 79 3.59 -2.53 16.87
N ASP A 80 2.32 -2.20 16.66
CA ASP A 80 1.14 -2.86 17.21
C ASP A 80 0.40 -3.72 16.17
N TYR A 81 1.01 -3.98 15.00
CA TYR A 81 0.39 -4.77 13.94
C TYR A 81 -0.08 -6.15 14.47
N LYS A 82 -1.40 -6.36 14.43
CA LYS A 82 -2.11 -7.54 14.98
C LYS A 82 -1.76 -7.89 16.44
N ASN A 83 -1.25 -6.92 17.21
CA ASN A 83 -0.75 -7.09 18.57
C ASN A 83 0.31 -8.20 18.72
N ILE A 84 1.09 -8.47 17.66
CA ILE A 84 2.14 -9.50 17.69
C ILE A 84 3.37 -8.93 18.43
N PRO A 85 3.77 -9.51 19.58
CA PRO A 85 4.84 -8.93 20.40
C PRO A 85 6.23 -9.13 19.79
N TYR A 86 6.45 -10.28 19.14
CA TYR A 86 7.72 -10.63 18.52
C TYR A 86 7.90 -9.92 17.18
N LYS A 87 8.96 -9.13 17.05
CA LYS A 87 9.18 -8.23 15.90
C LYS A 87 9.32 -8.99 14.58
N ASP A 88 10.07 -10.09 14.57
CA ASP A 88 10.24 -11.01 13.43
C ASP A 88 8.89 -11.56 12.95
N LYS A 89 8.08 -12.13 13.86
CA LYS A 89 6.76 -12.67 13.55
C LYS A 89 5.78 -11.60 13.09
N ARG A 90 5.89 -10.39 13.65
CA ARG A 90 5.08 -9.25 13.25
C ARG A 90 5.39 -8.81 11.82
N ILE A 91 6.68 -8.72 11.47
CA ILE A 91 7.14 -8.39 10.11
C ILE A 91 6.75 -9.50 9.13
N GLU A 92 6.91 -10.77 9.51
CA GLU A 92 6.52 -11.93 8.69
C GLU A 92 5.02 -11.92 8.37
N ALA A 93 4.17 -11.68 9.37
CA ALA A 93 2.73 -11.55 9.20
C ALA A 93 2.39 -10.37 8.29
N PHE A 94 2.94 -9.18 8.58
CA PHE A 94 2.74 -7.97 7.79
C PHE A 94 3.13 -8.16 6.33
N TYR A 95 4.24 -8.85 6.05
CA TYR A 95 4.68 -9.19 4.71
C TYR A 95 3.69 -10.10 3.99
N LYS A 96 3.28 -11.21 4.62
CA LYS A 96 2.32 -12.17 4.04
C LYS A 96 0.96 -11.54 3.77
N ASP A 97 0.45 -10.79 4.75
CA ASP A 97 -0.83 -10.10 4.63
C ASP A 97 -0.79 -9.03 3.55
N GLY A 98 0.26 -8.20 3.54
CA GLY A 98 0.42 -7.15 2.54
C GLY A 98 0.57 -7.70 1.13
N PHE A 99 1.34 -8.78 0.92
CA PHE A 99 1.43 -9.44 -0.38
C PHE A 99 0.05 -9.92 -0.85
N ASN A 100 -0.70 -10.61 0.00
CA ASN A 100 -2.04 -11.10 -0.33
C ASN A 100 -3.01 -9.95 -0.67
N VAL A 101 -3.07 -8.92 0.18
CA VAL A 101 -4.02 -7.80 0.03
C VAL A 101 -3.65 -6.91 -1.16
N ILE A 102 -2.37 -6.58 -1.34
CA ILE A 102 -1.90 -5.77 -2.47
C ILE A 102 -2.11 -6.53 -3.79
N SER A 103 -1.76 -7.81 -3.86
CA SER A 103 -2.00 -8.62 -5.07
C SER A 103 -3.49 -8.70 -5.42
N GLY A 104 -4.36 -8.87 -4.42
CA GLY A 104 -5.80 -8.84 -4.62
C GLY A 104 -6.28 -7.50 -5.18
N PHE A 105 -5.81 -6.37 -4.63
CA PHE A 105 -6.11 -5.04 -5.16
C PHE A 105 -5.64 -4.86 -6.60
N LEU A 106 -4.39 -5.23 -6.92
CA LEU A 106 -3.83 -5.10 -8.26
C LEU A 106 -4.64 -5.89 -9.29
N HIS A 107 -5.05 -7.11 -8.93
CA HIS A 107 -5.96 -7.92 -9.74
C HIS A 107 -7.33 -7.22 -9.94
N ASP A 108 -7.93 -6.68 -8.88
CA ASP A 108 -9.24 -5.98 -8.94
C ASP A 108 -9.20 -4.76 -9.87
N ILE A 109 -8.07 -4.08 -10.02
CA ILE A 109 -7.90 -2.94 -10.94
C ILE A 109 -7.32 -3.32 -12.31
N GLY A 110 -7.04 -4.60 -12.56
CA GLY A 110 -6.55 -5.11 -13.85
C GLY A 110 -5.04 -4.95 -14.09
N TYR A 111 -4.24 -4.80 -13.03
CA TYR A 111 -2.78 -4.66 -13.11
C TYR A 111 -2.10 -6.00 -12.82
N LEU A 112 -1.38 -6.52 -13.81
CA LEU A 112 -0.56 -7.75 -13.70
C LEU A 112 0.91 -7.38 -13.55
N VAL A 113 1.26 -6.75 -12.43
CA VAL A 113 2.61 -6.23 -12.16
C VAL A 113 3.21 -6.82 -10.88
N GLY A 114 4.54 -6.80 -10.79
CA GLY A 114 5.25 -7.25 -9.60
C GLY A 114 5.13 -6.26 -8.44
N ILE A 115 5.13 -6.80 -7.21
CA ILE A 115 5.23 -6.00 -5.98
C ILE A 115 6.70 -5.89 -5.60
N ASN A 116 7.21 -4.68 -5.52
CA ASN A 116 8.58 -4.36 -5.16
C ASN A 116 8.61 -3.72 -3.77
N ILE A 117 9.60 -4.08 -2.95
CA ILE A 117 9.92 -3.36 -1.72
C ILE A 117 11.21 -2.58 -1.96
N PRO A 118 11.14 -1.24 -2.13
CA PRO A 118 12.32 -0.43 -2.42
C PRO A 118 13.43 -0.59 -1.38
N LYS A 119 14.69 -0.48 -1.82
CA LYS A 119 15.87 -0.71 -0.96
C LYS A 119 15.86 0.10 0.34
N ARG A 120 15.28 1.30 0.31
CA ARG A 120 15.15 2.20 1.48
C ARG A 120 14.35 1.58 2.64
N TYR A 121 13.45 0.64 2.38
CA TYR A 121 12.68 -0.06 3.41
C TYR A 121 13.30 -1.37 3.88
N ARG A 122 14.47 -1.77 3.36
CA ARG A 122 15.14 -3.03 3.75
C ARG A 122 15.44 -3.13 5.23
N ARG A 123 15.70 -2.02 5.92
CA ARG A 123 15.90 -2.01 7.39
C ARG A 123 14.70 -2.56 8.18
N HIS A 124 13.49 -2.43 7.63
CA HIS A 124 12.29 -3.04 8.22
C HIS A 124 12.24 -4.56 8.00
N MET A 125 13.02 -5.09 7.06
CA MET A 125 13.10 -6.51 6.69
C MET A 125 14.35 -7.22 7.21
N GLU A 126 15.40 -6.48 7.60
CA GLU A 126 16.69 -7.04 8.06
C GLU A 126 16.55 -8.06 9.20
N VAL A 127 15.50 -7.96 10.02
CA VAL A 127 15.22 -8.91 11.11
C VAL A 127 14.87 -10.31 10.59
N LEU A 128 14.30 -10.44 9.39
CA LEU A 128 13.96 -11.72 8.78
C LEU A 128 15.20 -12.49 8.27
N ASN A 129 16.32 -11.81 8.06
CA ASN A 129 17.56 -12.41 7.54
C ASN A 129 18.51 -12.91 8.65
N ASN A 130 18.21 -12.63 9.91
CA ASN A 130 19.04 -13.07 11.05
C ASN A 130 18.80 -14.54 11.46
N ASP A 131 17.95 -15.28 10.73
CA ASP A 131 17.74 -16.73 10.93
C ASP A 131 18.64 -17.61 10.02
N THR A 132 19.69 -17.04 9.41
CA THR A 132 20.70 -17.83 8.68
C THR A 132 21.97 -18.01 9.51
N TYR A 133 21.99 -19.11 10.27
CA TYR A 133 23.10 -19.83 10.94
C TYR A 133 23.81 -19.17 12.13
#